data_AF-A0A9D4LXB6-F1
#
_entry.id   AF-A0A9D4LXB6-F1
#
_cell.length_a   1.000
_cell.length_b   1.000
_cell.length_c   1.000
_cell.angle_alpha   90.00
_cell.angle_beta   90.00
_cell.angle_gamma   90.00
#
_symmetry.space_group_name_H-M   'P 1'
#
loop_
_entity.id
_entity.type
_entity.pdbx_description
1 polymer ?
#
loop_
_entity_poly.entity_id
_entity_poly.type
_entity_poly.pdbx_seq_one_letter_code
_entity_poly.pdbx_strand_id
1 'polypeptide(L)'
;MVMNMAKYEPLFETEPSTLALANQTSNNQPHLLQVAPTIRDPPGYHDHTINIVQSDLDELRQGQTIRGLLTSVDNGHQHSVDVSMDSRGNFVMTSCDGTAQCWDGHSTQMTLVY
;
A
#
# COMPACT_ATOMS: atom_id res chain seq x y z
N MET A 1 -19.64 -23.61 0.58
CA MET A 1 -20.70 -22.67 0.99
C MET A 1 -20.27 -21.29 0.50
N VAL A 2 -21.00 -20.68 -0.43
CA VAL A 2 -20.71 -19.33 -0.95
C VAL A 2 -21.72 -18.38 -0.32
N MET A 3 -21.24 -17.39 0.43
CA MET A 3 -22.11 -16.41 1.09
C MET A 3 -22.58 -15.39 0.04
N ASN A 4 -23.88 -15.35 -0.21
CA ASN A 4 -24.49 -14.36 -1.10
C ASN A 4 -24.60 -13.03 -0.35
N MET A 5 -23.62 -12.16 -0.58
CA MET A 5 -23.42 -10.91 0.15
C MET A 5 -24.50 -9.85 -0.19
N ALA A 6 -25.23 -10.03 -1.32
CA ALA A 6 -26.30 -9.13 -1.75
C ALA A 6 -27.48 -9.06 -0.76
N LYS A 7 -27.68 -10.09 0.07
CA LYS A 7 -28.75 -10.10 1.07
C LYS A 7 -28.55 -9.04 2.18
N TYR A 8 -27.31 -8.59 2.39
CA TYR A 8 -26.94 -7.67 3.48
C TYR A 8 -26.74 -6.23 3.01
N GLU A 9 -27.06 -5.93 1.75
CA GLU A 9 -27.04 -4.58 1.17
C GLU A 9 -27.71 -3.49 2.04
N PRO A 10 -28.88 -3.70 2.68
CA PRO A 10 -29.49 -2.66 3.52
C PRO A 10 -28.83 -2.45 4.89
N LEU A 11 -27.79 -3.23 5.24
CA LEU A 11 -27.05 -3.06 6.50
C LEU A 11 -25.82 -2.15 6.35
N PHE A 12 -25.48 -1.73 5.13
CA PHE A 12 -24.38 -0.80 4.91
C PHE A 12 -24.85 0.64 5.09
N GLU A 13 -24.11 1.42 5.89
CA GLU A 13 -24.36 2.85 6.12
C GLU A 13 -24.05 3.69 4.85
N THR A 14 -23.29 3.13 3.92
CA THR A 14 -23.06 3.63 2.56
C THR A 14 -23.16 2.47 1.58
N GLU A 15 -24.01 2.61 0.56
CA GLU A 15 -24.21 1.58 -0.47
C GLU A 15 -22.86 1.20 -1.11
N PRO A 16 -22.55 -0.10 -1.28
CA PRO A 16 -21.39 -0.51 -2.07
C PRO A 16 -21.67 -0.06 -3.51
N SER A 17 -21.00 1.01 -3.93
CA SER A 17 -21.28 1.73 -5.18
C SER A 17 -21.26 0.78 -6.38
N THR A 18 -22.45 0.38 -6.82
CA THR A 18 -22.67 -0.10 -8.17
C THR A 18 -22.90 1.15 -9.02
N LEU A 19 -22.03 1.38 -10.01
CA LEU A 19 -22.04 2.44 -11.04
C LEU A 19 -20.99 3.56 -10.90
N ALA A 20 -19.76 3.22 -11.29
CA ALA A 20 -19.01 4.03 -12.23
C ALA A 20 -18.50 3.15 -13.38
N LEU A 21 -19.43 2.56 -14.14
CA LEU A 21 -19.17 2.06 -15.50
C LEU A 21 -19.05 3.28 -16.43
N ALA A 22 -18.00 4.08 -16.24
CA ALA A 22 -17.62 5.16 -17.12
C ALA A 22 -16.11 5.04 -17.37
N ASN A 23 -15.76 4.21 -18.34
CA ASN A 23 -14.55 4.34 -19.13
C ASN A 23 -13.21 4.42 -18.36
N GLN A 24 -12.99 3.51 -17.42
CA GLN A 24 -11.67 3.23 -16.85
C GLN A 24 -11.35 1.76 -17.11
N THR A 25 -10.94 1.44 -18.34
CA THR A 25 -9.90 0.41 -18.55
C THR A 25 -8.55 0.98 -18.08
N SER A 26 -8.50 1.60 -16.89
CA SER A 26 -7.22 1.78 -16.21
C SER A 26 -6.79 0.38 -15.81
N ASN A 27 -5.62 -0.05 -16.27
CA ASN A 27 -4.93 -1.24 -15.80
C ASN A 27 -5.04 -1.34 -14.27
N ASN A 28 -6.00 -2.12 -13.77
CA ASN A 28 -6.12 -2.43 -12.35
C ASN A 28 -5.15 -3.57 -11.99
N GLN A 29 -4.02 -3.62 -12.69
CA GLN A 29 -2.92 -4.50 -12.34
C GLN A 29 -2.25 -3.87 -11.11
N PRO A 30 -2.12 -4.62 -10.00
CA PRO A 30 -1.41 -4.11 -8.84
C PRO A 30 0.04 -3.86 -9.22
N HIS A 31 0.55 -2.70 -8.85
CA HIS A 31 1.97 -2.40 -8.89
C HIS A 31 2.56 -2.70 -7.51
N LEU A 32 3.76 -3.26 -7.47
CA LEU A 32 4.42 -3.62 -6.23
C LEU A 32 5.51 -2.62 -5.90
N LEU A 33 5.41 -1.98 -4.74
CA LEU A 33 6.54 -1.30 -4.13
C LEU A 33 7.24 -2.27 -3.19
N GLN A 34 8.52 -2.52 -3.44
CA GLN A 34 9.39 -3.31 -2.57
C GLN A 34 10.08 -2.40 -1.57
N VAL A 35 10.00 -2.76 -0.29
CA VAL A 35 10.82 -2.22 0.79
C VAL A 35 12.14 -3.01 0.81
N ALA A 36 13.26 -2.31 0.96
CA ALA A 36 14.57 -2.96 1.05
C ALA A 36 14.62 -3.95 2.22
N PRO A 37 15.22 -5.15 2.05
CA PRO A 37 15.32 -6.13 3.11
C PRO A 37 16.14 -5.59 4.29
N THR A 38 15.78 -6.02 5.49
CA THR A 38 16.50 -5.72 6.73
C THR A 38 16.96 -7.02 7.39
N ILE A 39 17.97 -6.93 8.24
CA ILE A 39 18.50 -8.04 9.05
C ILE A 39 18.44 -7.75 10.55
N ARG A 40 17.74 -6.68 10.95
CA ARG A 40 17.65 -6.29 12.36
C ARG A 40 16.88 -7.38 13.13
N ASP A 41 17.48 -7.83 14.23
CA ASP A 41 16.96 -8.89 15.10
C ASP A 41 16.65 -8.33 16.51
N PRO A 42 15.45 -8.56 17.07
CA PRO A 42 14.28 -9.19 16.43
C PRO A 42 13.69 -8.30 15.30
N PRO A 43 13.12 -8.88 14.21
CA PRO A 43 12.81 -10.30 13.99
C PRO A 43 13.78 -11.08 13.08
N GLY A 44 14.84 -10.47 12.55
CA GLY A 44 15.84 -11.13 11.70
C GLY A 44 15.72 -10.72 10.23
N TYR A 45 16.16 -11.56 9.30
CA TYR A 45 16.07 -11.26 7.87
C TYR A 45 14.60 -11.27 7.40
N HIS A 46 14.11 -10.15 6.86
CA HIS A 46 12.78 -10.04 6.23
C HIS A 46 12.71 -8.89 5.22
N ASP A 47 11.68 -8.95 4.37
CA ASP A 47 11.31 -7.89 3.45
C ASP A 47 9.79 -7.68 3.38
N HIS A 48 9.40 -6.57 2.77
CA HIS A 48 8.00 -6.18 2.66
C HIS A 48 7.69 -5.64 1.28
N THR A 49 6.49 -5.97 0.78
CA THR A 49 5.92 -5.40 -0.43
C THR A 49 4.64 -4.64 -0.13
N ILE A 50 4.30 -3.67 -0.96
CA ILE A 50 3.05 -2.92 -0.88
C ILE A 50 2.38 -2.97 -2.24
N ASN A 51 1.11 -3.33 -2.25
CA ASN A 51 0.28 -3.26 -3.45
C ASN A 51 -0.29 -1.85 -3.58
N ILE A 52 -0.06 -1.20 -4.72
CA ILE A 52 -0.68 0.06 -5.09
C ILE A 52 -1.35 -0.07 -6.45
N VAL A 53 -2.41 0.68 -6.68
CA VAL A 53 -3.10 0.71 -7.98
C VAL A 53 -2.61 1.87 -8.85
N GLN A 54 -3.02 1.89 -10.11
CA GLN A 54 -2.60 2.94 -11.05
C GLN A 54 -2.99 4.35 -10.56
N SER A 55 -4.15 4.52 -9.90
CA SER A 55 -4.56 5.81 -9.35
C SER A 55 -3.61 6.30 -8.26
N ASP A 56 -3.14 5.42 -7.38
CA ASP A 56 -2.18 5.76 -6.33
C ASP A 56 -0.85 6.21 -6.94
N LEU A 57 -0.38 5.53 -7.99
CA LEU A 57 0.82 5.96 -8.74
C LEU A 57 0.64 7.35 -9.34
N ASP A 58 -0.53 7.65 -9.89
CA ASP A 58 -0.80 8.94 -10.51
C ASP A 58 -0.89 10.05 -9.47
N GLU A 59 -1.44 9.77 -8.28
CA GLU A 59 -1.45 10.68 -7.13
C GLU A 59 -0.03 10.91 -6.59
N LEU A 60 0.78 9.86 -6.43
CA LEU A 60 2.18 9.95 -6.02
C LEU A 60 3.00 10.81 -6.99
N ARG A 61 2.79 10.65 -8.30
CA ARG A 61 3.44 11.46 -9.35
C ARG A 61 3.01 12.92 -9.33
N GLN A 62 1.82 13.23 -8.80
CA GLN A 62 1.34 14.59 -8.58
C GLN A 62 1.85 15.19 -7.25
N GLY A 63 2.71 14.46 -6.53
CA GLY A 63 3.27 14.88 -5.24
C GLY A 63 2.31 14.69 -4.06
N GLN A 64 1.23 13.93 -4.24
CA GLN A 64 0.37 13.55 -3.13
C GLN A 64 1.04 12.48 -2.26
N THR A 65 0.56 12.37 -1.03
CA THR A 65 0.96 11.30 -0.10
C THR A 65 -0.20 10.33 0.04
N ILE A 66 0.04 9.06 -0.27
CA ILE A 66 -0.90 7.98 0.00
C ILE A 66 -0.69 7.52 1.43
N ARG A 67 -1.76 7.46 2.21
CA ARG A 67 -1.68 7.20 3.65
C ARG A 67 -2.24 5.85 4.03
N GLY A 68 -1.66 5.26 5.06
CA GLY A 68 -2.18 4.05 5.69
C GLY A 68 -2.13 2.79 4.82
N LEU A 69 -1.18 2.72 3.88
CA LEU A 69 -0.94 1.51 3.10
C LEU A 69 -0.41 0.41 4.00
N LEU A 70 -0.84 -0.83 3.78
CA LEU A 70 -0.35 -1.98 4.52
C LEU A 70 0.71 -2.72 3.71
N THR A 71 1.82 -3.07 4.38
CA THR A 71 2.80 -3.98 3.79
C THR A 71 2.27 -5.42 3.79
N SER A 72 2.92 -6.28 3.00
CA SER A 72 2.84 -7.73 3.14
C SER A 72 3.24 -8.15 4.55
N VAL A 73 2.76 -9.32 4.97
CA VAL A 73 3.22 -9.94 6.21
C VAL A 73 4.50 -10.71 5.92
N ASP A 74 5.56 -10.44 6.69
CA ASP A 74 6.78 -11.23 6.72
C ASP A 74 7.29 -11.31 8.17
N ASN A 75 7.90 -12.43 8.54
CA ASN A 75 8.31 -12.74 9.92
C ASN A 75 7.25 -12.48 11.02
N GLY A 76 5.97 -12.54 10.66
CA GLY A 76 4.85 -12.43 11.60
C GLY A 76 4.40 -11.00 11.91
N HIS A 77 4.91 -9.98 11.21
CA HIS A 77 4.41 -8.61 11.32
C HIS A 77 4.20 -7.94 9.96
N GLN A 78 3.56 -6.78 10.01
CA GLN A 78 3.32 -5.88 8.89
C GLN A 78 3.36 -4.44 9.40
N HIS A 79 3.52 -3.48 8.50
CA HIS A 79 3.52 -2.06 8.81
C HIS A 79 2.35 -1.33 8.16
N SER A 80 1.90 -0.27 8.82
CA SER A 80 1.10 0.78 8.19
C SER A 80 1.99 1.93 7.78
N VAL A 81 2.03 2.25 6.48
CA VAL A 81 2.97 3.23 5.94
C VAL A 81 2.28 4.30 5.13
N ASP A 82 2.86 5.51 5.19
CA ASP A 82 2.53 6.60 4.28
C ASP A 82 3.63 6.71 3.24
N VAL A 83 3.25 6.82 1.96
CA VAL A 83 4.18 6.84 0.83
C VAL A 83 4.00 8.13 0.05
N SER A 84 5.11 8.73 -0.37
CA SER A 84 5.15 9.88 -1.27
C SER A 84 6.27 9.70 -2.31
N MET A 85 6.33 10.61 -3.29
CA MET A 85 7.43 10.67 -4.24
C MET A 85 8.32 11.88 -3.94
N ASP A 86 9.64 11.67 -3.86
CA ASP A 86 10.60 12.76 -3.68
C ASP A 86 10.78 13.59 -4.97
N SER A 87 11.50 14.70 -4.87
CA SER A 87 11.75 15.59 -6.03
C SER A 87 12.61 14.97 -7.14
N ARG A 88 13.21 13.81 -6.89
CA ARG A 88 14.00 13.02 -7.84
C ARG A 88 13.20 11.88 -8.46
N GLY A 89 11.93 11.71 -8.07
CA GLY A 89 11.04 10.65 -8.56
C GLY A 89 11.16 9.33 -7.81
N ASN A 90 11.83 9.28 -6.67
CA ASN A 90 11.94 8.06 -5.86
C ASN A 90 10.73 7.93 -4.93
N PHE A 91 10.26 6.70 -4.74
CA PHE A 91 9.24 6.39 -3.74
C PHE A 91 9.87 6.39 -2.35
N VAL A 92 9.29 7.17 -1.44
CA VAL A 92 9.77 7.33 -0.08
C VAL A 92 8.63 7.14 0.92
N MET A 93 8.91 6.35 1.94
CA MET A 93 8.10 6.19 3.13
C MET A 93 8.26 7.43 4.01
N THR A 94 7.17 8.13 4.25
CA THR A 94 7.13 9.32 5.12
C THR A 94 6.69 9.00 6.54
N SER A 95 5.99 7.88 6.72
CA SER A 95 5.55 7.37 8.01
C SER A 95 5.54 5.83 8.01
N CYS A 96 5.83 5.23 9.16
CA CYS A 96 5.77 3.81 9.46
C CYS A 96 5.21 3.62 10.87
N ASP A 97 4.05 2.96 10.98
CA ASP A 97 3.28 2.78 12.21
C ASP A 97 3.02 4.09 12.98
N GLY A 98 2.82 5.18 12.25
CA GLY A 98 2.62 6.52 12.82
C GLY A 98 3.91 7.22 13.28
N THR A 99 5.08 6.67 12.96
CA THR A 99 6.39 7.25 13.28
C THR A 99 7.22 7.49 12.02
N ALA A 100 8.32 8.24 12.09
CA ALA A 100 9.12 8.54 10.90
C ALA A 100 9.97 7.35 10.38
N GLN A 101 10.12 6.27 11.16
CA GLN A 101 10.98 5.14 10.83
C GLN A 101 10.36 3.84 11.36
N CYS A 102 10.44 2.76 10.58
CA CYS A 102 9.98 1.46 11.06
C CYS A 102 10.85 0.96 12.22
N TRP A 103 10.21 0.35 13.22
CA TRP A 103 10.89 -0.15 14.41
C TRP A 103 11.85 -1.30 14.08
N ASP A 104 11.53 -2.10 13.06
CA ASP A 104 12.30 -3.24 12.55
C ASP A 104 13.46 -2.84 11.60
N GLY A 105 13.69 -1.54 11.41
CA GLY A 105 14.88 -1.03 10.75
C GLY A 105 14.83 -1.02 9.22
N HIS A 106 13.65 -1.12 8.62
CA HIS A 106 13.52 -0.89 7.18
C HIS A 106 13.98 0.50 6.74
N SER A 107 14.54 0.55 5.53
CA SER A 107 14.84 1.81 4.83
C SER A 107 13.55 2.51 4.44
N THR A 108 13.58 3.84 4.43
CA THR A 108 12.45 4.62 3.93
C THR A 108 12.37 4.64 2.41
N GLN A 109 13.40 4.20 1.69
CA GLN A 109 13.40 4.15 0.23
C GLN A 109 12.75 2.88 -0.28
N MET A 110 11.92 3.01 -1.30
CA MET A 110 11.19 1.92 -1.94
C MET A 110 11.47 1.86 -3.43
N THR A 111 11.37 0.67 -3.99
CA THR A 111 11.55 0.43 -5.44
C THR A 111 10.31 -0.17 -6.05
N LEU A 112 9.85 0.39 -7.17
CA LEU A 112 8.78 -0.20 -7.96
C LEU A 112 9.29 -1.47 -8.67
N VAL A 113 8.56 -2.57 -8.53
CA VAL A 113 8.83 -3.86 -9.17
C VAL A 113 7.87 -4.03 -10.34
N TYR A 114 8.40 -4.47 -11.47
CA TYR A 114 7.69 -4.69 -12.74
C TYR A 114 7.52 -6.18 -13.05
#